data_AF-A0A7F8PX77-F1
#
_entry.id   AF-A0A7F8PX77-F1
#
_cell.length_a   1.000
_cell.length_b   1.000
_cell.length_c   1.000
_cell.angle_alpha   90.00
_cell.angle_beta   90.00
_cell.angle_gamma   90.00
#
_symmetry.space_group_name_H-M   'P 1'
#
loop_
_entity.id
_entity.type
_entity.pdbx_description
1 polymer ?
#
loop_
_entity_poly.entity_id
_entity_poly.type
_entity_poly.pdbx_seq_one_letter_code
_entity_poly.pdbx_strand_id
1 'polypeptide(L)'
;MACGFRRSIACQLSRVLDLPPENLIKSISAVPISRKEEVADFQLCVDSLLENNNDHSRPDVQVQATRLAEKLKCDRVVSEISTGRGTINFKINRELLTKTVLQQVINDGSKYGLKSELFSGLPQKKIVVEFSSPNVAKKFHVGHLRSTIIGNFIANLKEALGHQVTRINYLGDWGMQFGLLGTGFQLFGYEEKLQSNPLQHLFERLGVHFDEYSGESFYREKSQEVLKLLDSKGLLQKTVKGTAIVDLSGNGDPSLICTVMRGDGTSLYATRDLAAAIDRMDKYNFDTMIYVTDKGQKKHFQQVFQMLQIMGYDWAERCQHVPFGVVQGMKTRRGNVTFLEDVLNEIRSRMLQNMASIKTTKELENPQQTAERVGLAALIIQDFKGLLLSDYQFSWDRVFQSRGDTGVFLQYTHARLHSLEETFGCGYLNDFNTACLQDPQSISILQHLLRFDEVLCRSSQDLQPRHIVSYLLTLSHLAAMAHKTLLIKNSPPEVAGARLHLFRAVRSVLANGMKLLGITPVCRM
;
A
#
# COMPACT_ATOMS: atom_id res chain seq x y z
N MET A 1 15.87 -9.26 10.31
CA MET A 1 14.43 -9.49 10.56
C MET A 1 14.19 -10.69 11.44
N ALA A 2 12.94 -11.01 11.70
CA ALA A 2 12.50 -12.40 11.77
C ALA A 2 13.30 -13.36 10.83
N CYS A 3 13.94 -12.84 9.77
CA CYS A 3 15.21 -13.23 9.13
C CYS A 3 16.16 -14.17 9.90
N GLY A 4 16.32 -14.03 11.22
CA GLY A 4 17.09 -15.00 12.01
C GLY A 4 16.27 -16.25 12.39
N PHE A 5 15.02 -16.04 12.79
CA PHE A 5 14.13 -17.09 13.31
C PHE A 5 13.55 -17.97 12.22
N ARG A 6 12.97 -17.43 11.12
CA ARG A 6 12.46 -18.30 10.05
C ARG A 6 13.61 -19.03 9.37
N ARG A 7 14.75 -18.37 9.13
CA ARG A 7 15.98 -19.04 8.66
C ARG A 7 16.43 -20.17 9.58
N SER A 8 16.44 -19.97 10.90
CA SER A 8 16.80 -21.02 11.85
C SER A 8 15.84 -22.22 11.75
N ILE A 9 14.53 -21.96 11.70
CA ILE A 9 13.51 -23.01 11.53
C ILE A 9 13.67 -23.69 10.15
N ALA A 10 13.88 -22.92 9.08
CA ALA A 10 14.09 -23.42 7.72
C ALA A 10 15.34 -24.28 7.60
N CYS A 11 16.44 -23.92 8.29
CA CYS A 11 17.65 -24.73 8.35
C CYS A 11 17.41 -26.07 9.06
N GLN A 12 16.58 -26.12 10.11
CA GLN A 12 16.19 -27.38 10.73
C GLN A 12 15.34 -28.23 9.79
N LEU A 13 14.32 -27.64 9.17
CA LEU A 13 13.44 -28.31 8.21
C LEU A 13 14.21 -28.82 6.98
N SER A 14 15.17 -28.04 6.48
CA SER A 14 16.04 -28.38 5.36
C SER A 14 16.79 -29.69 5.59
N ARG A 15 17.31 -29.92 6.80
CA ARG A 15 18.00 -31.17 7.18
C ARG A 15 17.07 -32.39 7.20
N VAL A 16 15.78 -32.17 7.45
CA VAL A 16 14.79 -33.25 7.55
C VAL A 16 14.15 -33.55 6.19
N LEU A 17 13.97 -32.53 5.36
CA LEU A 17 13.26 -32.61 4.08
C LEU A 17 14.19 -32.68 2.85
N ASP A 18 15.50 -32.48 3.04
CA ASP A 18 16.50 -32.39 1.96
C ASP A 18 16.16 -31.31 0.90
N LEU A 19 15.64 -30.18 1.39
CA LEU A 19 15.29 -29.02 0.57
C LEU A 19 16.14 -27.81 0.96
N PRO A 20 16.50 -26.92 0.01
CA PRO A 20 17.20 -25.68 0.34
C PRO A 20 16.41 -24.82 1.35
N PRO A 21 17.05 -24.25 2.40
CA PRO A 21 16.37 -23.40 3.38
C PRO A 21 15.61 -22.22 2.76
N GLU A 22 16.12 -21.65 1.66
CA GLU A 22 15.51 -20.52 0.96
C GLU A 22 14.11 -20.85 0.39
N ASN A 23 13.87 -22.11 0.02
CA ASN A 23 12.56 -22.55 -0.45
C ASN A 23 11.54 -22.67 0.70
N LEU A 24 12.03 -22.94 1.91
CA LEU A 24 11.19 -23.20 3.09
C LEU A 24 10.84 -21.93 3.85
N ILE A 25 11.65 -20.87 3.74
CA ILE A 25 11.44 -19.59 4.43
C ILE A 25 10.06 -19.00 4.13
N LYS A 26 9.59 -19.08 2.88
CA LYS A 26 8.27 -18.55 2.46
C LYS A 26 7.09 -19.34 3.02
N SER A 27 7.31 -20.60 3.38
CA SER A 27 6.29 -21.49 3.96
C SER A 27 6.11 -21.29 5.48
N ILE A 28 7.05 -20.59 6.12
CA ILE A 28 7.03 -20.28 7.55
C ILE A 28 6.43 -18.88 7.74
N SER A 29 5.31 -18.81 8.46
CA SER A 29 4.58 -17.56 8.71
C SER A 29 4.50 -17.24 10.20
N ALA A 30 4.57 -15.96 10.56
CA ALA A 30 4.41 -15.49 11.91
C ALA A 30 2.92 -15.53 12.29
N VAL A 31 2.62 -16.13 13.44
CA VAL A 31 1.23 -16.39 13.81
C VAL A 31 0.53 -15.10 14.23
N PRO A 32 -0.69 -14.82 13.74
CA PRO A 32 -1.48 -13.68 14.22
C PRO A 32 -1.79 -13.79 15.71
N ILE A 33 -1.74 -12.67 16.42
CA ILE A 33 -2.09 -12.61 17.84
C ILE A 33 -3.57 -12.98 18.01
N SER A 34 -3.83 -13.88 18.95
CA SER A 34 -5.18 -14.21 19.41
C SER A 34 -5.39 -13.74 20.84
N ARG A 35 -6.61 -13.34 21.19
CA ARG A 35 -6.97 -12.96 22.57
C ARG A 35 -7.21 -14.17 23.48
N LYS A 36 -7.29 -15.39 22.93
CA LYS A 36 -7.81 -16.56 23.64
C LYS A 36 -6.74 -17.51 24.19
N GLU A 37 -5.52 -17.54 23.65
CA GLU A 37 -4.48 -18.50 24.04
C GLU A 37 -3.06 -17.93 23.85
N GLU A 38 -2.09 -18.49 24.58
CA GLU A 38 -0.66 -18.27 24.31
C GLU A 38 -0.32 -18.94 22.97
N VAL A 39 -0.23 -18.13 21.92
CA VAL A 39 0.01 -18.63 20.56
C VAL A 39 1.50 -18.79 20.30
N ALA A 40 1.86 -19.82 19.55
CA ALA A 40 3.17 -19.96 18.93
C ALA A 40 3.57 -18.71 18.13
N ASP A 41 4.86 -18.50 17.89
CA ASP A 41 5.34 -17.29 17.20
C ASP A 41 5.39 -17.49 15.68
N PHE A 42 5.74 -18.71 15.25
CA PHE A 42 5.75 -19.10 13.85
C PHE A 42 4.96 -20.39 13.64
N GLN A 43 4.44 -20.56 12.43
CA GLN A 43 3.81 -21.77 11.97
C GLN A 43 4.27 -22.12 10.55
N LEU A 44 4.33 -23.41 10.26
CA LEU A 44 4.55 -23.99 8.94
C LEU A 44 3.29 -24.73 8.54
N CYS A 45 2.70 -24.38 7.38
CA CYS A 45 1.61 -25.14 6.81
C CYS A 45 2.18 -26.32 6.00
N VAL A 46 1.84 -27.55 6.38
CA VAL A 46 2.39 -28.74 5.69
C VAL A 46 1.91 -28.83 4.25
N ASP A 47 0.68 -28.39 3.97
CA ASP A 47 0.15 -28.33 2.59
C ASP A 47 1.03 -27.48 1.66
N SER A 48 1.63 -26.40 2.16
CA SER A 48 2.51 -25.54 1.37
C SER A 48 3.81 -26.23 0.92
N LEU A 49 4.14 -27.37 1.51
CA LEU A 49 5.28 -28.21 1.11
C LEU A 49 4.87 -29.27 0.07
N LEU A 50 3.57 -29.58 -0.03
CA LEU A 50 3.02 -30.65 -0.88
C LEU A 50 2.65 -30.19 -2.29
N GLU A 51 2.56 -28.88 -2.55
CA GLU A 51 2.22 -28.33 -3.88
C GLU A 51 3.20 -28.76 -4.99
N ASN A 52 4.37 -29.31 -4.64
CA ASN A 52 5.35 -29.85 -5.60
C ASN A 52 5.20 -31.36 -5.88
N ASN A 53 4.33 -32.10 -5.18
CA ASN A 53 4.16 -33.55 -5.36
C ASN A 53 2.75 -33.86 -5.93
N ASN A 54 2.70 -34.04 -7.25
CA ASN A 54 1.51 -34.45 -8.03
C ASN A 54 1.10 -35.92 -7.80
N ASP A 55 1.18 -36.42 -6.56
CA ASP A 55 0.86 -37.82 -6.28
C ASP A 55 -0.56 -37.97 -5.72
N HIS A 56 -1.36 -38.82 -6.36
CA HIS A 56 -2.81 -38.93 -6.17
C HIS A 56 -3.26 -39.63 -4.87
N SER A 57 -2.33 -39.93 -3.97
CA SER A 57 -2.63 -40.41 -2.61
C SER A 57 -2.19 -39.36 -1.58
N ARG A 58 -3.03 -38.35 -1.31
CA ARG A 58 -2.74 -37.39 -0.23
C ARG A 58 -2.80 -38.11 1.11
N PRO A 59 -1.66 -38.29 1.81
CA PRO A 59 -1.68 -38.82 3.16
C PRO A 59 -2.40 -37.82 4.07
N ASP A 60 -2.90 -38.28 5.22
CA ASP A 60 -3.49 -37.37 6.21
C ASP A 60 -2.45 -36.29 6.60
N VAL A 61 -2.74 -35.04 6.23
CA VAL A 61 -1.89 -33.87 6.45
C VAL A 61 -1.55 -33.72 7.93
N GLN A 62 -2.46 -34.15 8.81
CA GLN A 62 -2.22 -34.15 10.25
C GLN A 62 -1.12 -35.15 10.64
N VAL A 63 -1.18 -36.37 10.09
CA VAL A 63 -0.18 -37.40 10.35
C VAL A 63 1.20 -36.97 9.84
N GLN A 64 1.25 -36.28 8.70
CA GLN A 64 2.49 -35.72 8.19
C GLN A 64 3.05 -34.61 9.07
N ALA A 65 2.21 -33.70 9.56
CA ALA A 65 2.62 -32.65 10.49
C ALA A 65 3.23 -33.25 11.75
N THR A 66 2.61 -34.27 12.33
CA THR A 66 3.13 -34.99 13.51
C THR A 66 4.46 -35.67 13.22
N ARG A 67 4.55 -36.45 12.13
CA ARG A 67 5.80 -37.14 11.74
C ARG A 67 6.96 -36.18 11.48
N LEU A 68 6.67 -35.02 10.89
CA LEU A 68 7.69 -34.00 10.64
C LEU A 68 8.10 -33.29 11.94
N ALA A 69 7.14 -32.97 12.81
CA ALA A 69 7.42 -32.37 14.12
C ALA A 69 8.28 -33.27 15.02
N GLU A 70 8.05 -34.59 15.04
CA GLU A 70 8.84 -35.57 15.80
C GLU A 70 10.32 -35.63 15.38
N LYS A 71 10.63 -35.27 14.11
CA LYS A 71 12.00 -35.24 13.59
C LYS A 71 12.73 -33.93 13.90
N LEU A 72 12.00 -32.89 14.28
CA LEU A 72 12.56 -31.59 14.64
C LEU A 72 12.99 -31.57 16.12
N LYS A 73 13.93 -30.71 16.46
CA LYS A 73 14.47 -30.62 17.82
C LYS A 73 14.45 -29.18 18.31
N CYS A 74 14.00 -28.99 19.56
CA CYS A 74 14.19 -27.71 20.25
C CYS A 74 15.69 -27.40 20.37
N ASP A 75 16.02 -26.12 20.28
CA ASP A 75 17.39 -25.62 20.38
C ASP A 75 17.41 -24.28 21.14
N ARG A 76 18.52 -23.54 21.04
CA ARG A 76 18.63 -22.22 21.69
C ARG A 76 17.61 -21.21 21.16
N VAL A 77 17.16 -21.38 19.92
CA VAL A 77 16.24 -20.46 19.24
C VAL A 77 14.79 -20.91 19.44
N VAL A 78 14.48 -22.17 19.13
CA VAL A 78 13.15 -22.76 19.25
C VAL A 78 13.03 -23.46 20.59
N SER A 79 12.22 -22.90 21.49
CA SER A 79 12.01 -23.45 22.83
C SER A 79 10.94 -24.54 22.87
N GLU A 80 9.96 -24.49 21.97
CA GLU A 80 8.85 -25.45 21.92
C GLU A 80 8.40 -25.68 20.48
N ILE A 81 8.07 -26.93 20.16
CA ILE A 81 7.50 -27.36 18.88
C ILE A 81 6.20 -28.09 19.20
N SER A 82 5.10 -27.66 18.60
CA SER A 82 3.79 -28.30 18.74
C SER A 82 3.11 -28.45 17.39
N THR A 83 2.09 -29.30 17.31
CA THR A 83 1.34 -29.52 16.07
C THR A 83 -0.05 -28.91 16.18
N GLY A 84 -0.43 -28.14 15.17
CA GLY A 84 -1.81 -27.69 14.96
C GLY A 84 -2.52 -28.55 13.92
N ARG A 85 -3.69 -28.07 13.45
CA ARG A 85 -4.45 -28.73 12.38
C ARG A 85 -3.75 -28.56 11.04
N GLY A 86 -2.96 -29.55 10.63
CA GLY A 86 -2.15 -29.50 9.40
C GLY A 86 -0.97 -28.51 9.44
N THR A 87 -0.61 -28.04 10.63
CA THR A 87 0.49 -27.08 10.84
C THR A 87 1.49 -27.56 11.89
N ILE A 88 2.72 -27.10 11.77
CA ILE A 88 3.74 -27.20 12.83
C ILE A 88 3.95 -25.81 13.39
N ASN A 89 3.85 -25.69 14.71
CA ASN A 89 3.92 -24.45 15.45
C ASN A 89 5.24 -24.38 16.22
N PHE A 90 5.87 -23.20 16.23
CA PHE A 90 7.18 -22.96 16.83
C PHE A 90 7.08 -21.82 17.83
N LYS A 91 7.49 -22.08 19.08
CA LYS A 91 7.71 -21.05 20.09
C LYS A 91 9.19 -20.71 20.14
N ILE A 92 9.51 -19.44 20.01
CA ILE A 92 10.87 -18.91 20.08
C ILE A 92 11.20 -18.56 21.53
N ASN A 93 12.45 -18.82 21.93
CA ASN A 93 13.00 -18.39 23.20
C ASN A 93 12.69 -16.90 23.43
N ARG A 94 11.95 -16.60 24.51
CA ARG A 94 11.34 -15.29 24.74
C ARG A 94 12.37 -14.19 24.92
N GLU A 95 13.46 -14.45 25.64
CA GLU A 95 14.54 -13.48 25.83
C GLU A 95 15.23 -13.15 24.50
N LEU A 96 15.52 -14.18 23.70
CA LEU A 96 16.12 -14.02 22.38
C LEU A 96 15.19 -13.28 21.42
N LEU A 97 13.89 -13.59 21.44
CA LEU A 97 12.86 -12.90 20.66
C LEU A 97 12.86 -11.41 20.96
N THR A 98 12.70 -11.05 22.23
CA THR A 98 12.65 -9.65 22.69
C THR A 98 13.90 -8.89 22.28
N LYS A 99 15.08 -9.46 22.57
CA LYS A 99 16.37 -8.85 22.23
C LYS A 99 16.49 -8.60 20.73
N THR A 100 16.24 -9.64 19.93
CA THR A 100 16.46 -9.61 18.48
C THR A 100 15.50 -8.63 17.81
N VAL A 101 14.20 -8.68 18.14
CA VAL A 101 13.20 -7.81 17.53
C VAL A 101 13.49 -6.34 17.83
N LEU A 102 13.71 -5.99 19.11
CA LEU A 102 13.92 -4.60 19.49
C LEU A 102 15.23 -4.02 18.95
N GLN A 103 16.35 -4.75 19.08
CA GLN A 103 17.62 -4.31 18.50
C GLN A 103 17.49 -4.08 17.01
N GLN A 104 16.74 -4.93 16.32
CA GLN A 104 16.60 -4.81 14.89
C GLN A 104 15.67 -3.67 14.46
N VAL A 105 14.57 -3.41 15.16
CA VAL A 105 13.75 -2.21 14.89
C VAL A 105 14.60 -0.95 15.02
N ILE A 106 15.48 -0.89 16.02
CA ILE A 106 16.39 0.23 16.26
C ILE A 106 17.42 0.33 15.13
N ASN A 107 18.12 -0.77 14.81
CA ASN A 107 19.19 -0.79 13.82
C ASN A 107 18.68 -0.54 12.39
N ASP A 108 17.50 -1.06 12.06
CA ASP A 108 16.93 -0.89 10.73
C ASP A 108 16.17 0.43 10.58
N GLY A 109 15.65 0.98 11.68
CA GLY A 109 14.94 2.26 11.69
C GLY A 109 13.83 2.29 10.65
N SER A 110 13.94 3.18 9.66
CA SER A 110 12.97 3.31 8.56
C SER A 110 12.91 2.11 7.62
N LYS A 111 13.92 1.23 7.65
CA LYS A 111 14.02 0.02 6.82
C LYS A 111 13.55 -1.25 7.51
N TYR A 112 13.03 -1.17 8.74
CA TYR A 112 12.43 -2.32 9.41
C TYR A 112 11.24 -2.85 8.61
N GLY A 113 11.09 -4.17 8.51
CA GLY A 113 10.16 -4.79 7.56
C GLY A 113 10.75 -5.05 6.16
N LEU A 114 11.65 -4.19 5.68
CA LEU A 114 12.14 -4.23 4.28
C LEU A 114 13.42 -5.07 4.09
N LYS A 115 14.32 -5.12 5.08
CA LYS A 115 15.53 -5.98 5.06
C LYS A 115 15.26 -7.45 5.41
N SER A 116 14.09 -7.98 5.04
CA SER A 116 13.69 -9.34 5.40
C SER A 116 14.25 -10.34 4.40
N GLU A 117 14.47 -11.57 4.85
CA GLU A 117 14.74 -12.70 3.96
C GLU A 117 13.63 -12.91 2.93
N LEU A 118 12.39 -12.52 3.24
CA LEU A 118 11.27 -12.55 2.29
C LEU A 118 11.51 -11.68 1.04
N PHE A 119 12.40 -10.69 1.15
CA PHE A 119 12.78 -9.79 0.06
C PHE A 119 14.22 -10.04 -0.42
N SER A 120 14.95 -10.95 0.23
CA SER A 120 16.32 -11.27 -0.16
C SER A 120 16.33 -12.00 -1.51
N GLY A 121 17.24 -11.59 -2.39
CA GLY A 121 17.37 -12.18 -3.73
C GLY A 121 16.28 -11.79 -4.72
N LEU A 122 15.33 -10.91 -4.37
CA LEU A 122 14.39 -10.36 -5.35
C LEU A 122 15.15 -9.44 -6.33
N PRO A 123 15.01 -9.63 -7.65
CA PRO A 123 15.63 -8.75 -8.60
C PRO A 123 15.04 -7.35 -8.49
N GLN A 124 15.90 -6.34 -8.57
CA GLN A 124 15.46 -4.97 -8.78
C GLN A 124 14.74 -4.89 -10.13
N LYS A 125 13.58 -4.24 -10.14
CA LYS A 125 12.71 -4.11 -11.31
C LYS A 125 12.46 -2.64 -11.59
N LYS A 126 12.25 -2.31 -12.86
CA LYS A 126 11.75 -1.01 -13.32
C LYS A 126 10.23 -1.05 -13.34
N ILE A 127 9.61 -0.23 -12.50
CA ILE A 127 8.16 -0.19 -12.32
C ILE A 127 7.67 1.20 -12.66
N VAL A 128 6.75 1.29 -13.61
CA VAL A 128 6.06 2.53 -13.94
C VAL A 128 4.68 2.49 -13.32
N VAL A 129 4.28 3.54 -12.61
CA VAL A 129 2.97 3.67 -11.99
C VAL A 129 2.28 4.92 -12.53
N GLU A 130 1.21 4.73 -13.29
CA GLU A 130 0.34 5.80 -13.76
C GLU A 130 -0.87 5.92 -12.82
N PHE A 131 -1.07 7.12 -12.30
CA PHE A 131 -2.16 7.41 -11.38
C PHE A 131 -2.53 8.89 -11.37
N SER A 132 -3.61 9.22 -10.67
CA SER A 132 -4.30 10.52 -10.70
C SER A 132 -4.90 10.86 -12.06
N SER A 133 -4.06 11.16 -13.05
CA SER A 133 -4.37 11.36 -14.47
C SER A 133 -5.70 12.10 -14.71
N PRO A 134 -5.90 13.28 -14.08
CA PRO A 134 -7.16 14.00 -14.16
C PRO A 134 -7.35 14.61 -15.56
N ASN A 135 -8.61 14.78 -15.95
CA ASN A 135 -8.93 15.64 -17.08
C ASN A 135 -8.77 17.10 -16.64
N VAL A 136 -7.81 17.82 -17.22
CA VAL A 136 -7.48 19.20 -16.82
C VAL A 136 -8.59 20.21 -17.12
N ALA A 137 -9.52 19.88 -18.03
CA ALA A 137 -10.70 20.69 -18.29
C ALA A 137 -11.82 20.51 -17.25
N LYS A 138 -11.62 19.62 -16.26
CA LYS A 138 -12.54 19.42 -15.14
C LYS A 138 -11.85 19.71 -13.82
N LYS A 139 -12.61 20.27 -12.87
CA LYS A 139 -12.11 20.45 -11.51
C LYS A 139 -11.87 19.10 -10.84
N PHE A 140 -10.78 19.02 -10.08
CA PHE A 140 -10.34 17.81 -9.40
C PHE A 140 -11.33 17.39 -8.30
N HIS A 141 -12.02 16.27 -8.47
CA HIS A 141 -12.99 15.70 -7.51
C HIS A 141 -12.46 14.46 -6.75
N VAL A 142 -13.25 13.96 -5.79
CA VAL A 142 -12.95 12.80 -4.90
C VAL A 142 -12.48 11.53 -5.64
N GLY A 143 -13.04 11.22 -6.82
CA GLY A 143 -12.55 10.10 -7.63
C GLY A 143 -11.06 10.17 -7.97
N HIS A 144 -10.54 11.36 -8.27
CA HIS A 144 -9.11 11.54 -8.55
C HIS A 144 -8.28 11.46 -7.26
N LEU A 145 -8.83 11.85 -6.11
CA LEU A 145 -8.17 11.68 -4.81
C LEU A 145 -7.86 10.21 -4.53
N ARG A 146 -8.80 9.29 -4.81
CA ARG A 146 -8.57 7.84 -4.64
C ARG A 146 -7.41 7.37 -5.51
N SER A 147 -7.45 7.66 -6.82
CA SER A 147 -6.35 7.28 -7.72
C SER A 147 -5.01 7.85 -7.22
N THR A 148 -4.99 9.12 -6.81
CA THR A 148 -3.81 9.80 -6.26
C THR A 148 -3.21 9.06 -5.06
N ILE A 149 -4.00 8.77 -4.03
CA ILE A 149 -3.48 8.13 -2.81
C ILE A 149 -3.10 6.67 -3.06
N ILE A 150 -3.86 5.93 -3.87
CA ILE A 150 -3.59 4.52 -4.18
C ILE A 150 -2.29 4.38 -4.95
N GLY A 151 -2.12 5.18 -6.01
CA GLY A 151 -0.90 5.15 -6.83
C GLY A 151 0.33 5.58 -6.05
N ASN A 152 0.20 6.61 -5.19
CA ASN A 152 1.29 7.02 -4.30
C ASN A 152 1.69 5.91 -3.31
N PHE A 153 0.71 5.22 -2.71
CA PHE A 153 0.98 4.07 -1.84
C PHE A 153 1.72 2.95 -2.58
N ILE A 154 1.25 2.56 -3.78
CA ILE A 154 1.89 1.51 -4.59
C ILE A 154 3.33 1.91 -4.92
N ALA A 155 3.54 3.15 -5.39
CA ALA A 155 4.85 3.66 -5.72
C ALA A 155 5.80 3.63 -4.50
N ASN A 156 5.35 4.15 -3.35
CA ASN A 156 6.14 4.17 -2.12
C ASN A 156 6.49 2.75 -1.64
N LEU A 157 5.55 1.80 -1.72
CA LEU A 157 5.81 0.42 -1.33
C LEU A 157 6.81 -0.25 -2.26
N LYS A 158 6.68 -0.07 -3.57
CA LYS A 158 7.61 -0.67 -4.56
C LYS A 158 9.01 -0.07 -4.44
N GLU A 159 9.12 1.23 -4.25
CA GLU A 159 10.40 1.93 -4.02
C GLU A 159 11.05 1.49 -2.71
N ALA A 160 10.27 1.36 -1.63
CA ALA A 160 10.76 0.86 -0.34
C ALA A 160 11.30 -0.58 -0.42
N LEU A 161 10.74 -1.41 -1.31
CA LEU A 161 11.22 -2.75 -1.61
C LEU A 161 12.46 -2.78 -2.53
N GLY A 162 12.97 -1.62 -2.93
CA GLY A 162 14.20 -1.49 -3.72
C GLY A 162 13.99 -1.46 -5.24
N HIS A 163 12.76 -1.39 -5.74
CA HIS A 163 12.51 -1.24 -7.17
C HIS A 163 12.78 0.18 -7.65
N GLN A 164 13.16 0.34 -8.92
CA GLN A 164 13.21 1.65 -9.56
C GLN A 164 11.79 2.03 -9.98
N VAL A 165 11.23 3.08 -9.39
CA VAL A 165 9.84 3.50 -9.64
C VAL A 165 9.80 4.79 -10.44
N THR A 166 8.93 4.85 -11.45
CA THR A 166 8.61 6.08 -12.19
C THR A 166 7.12 6.37 -12.01
N ARG A 167 6.81 7.52 -11.43
CA ARG A 167 5.47 8.03 -11.14
C ARG A 167 5.03 8.94 -12.29
N ILE A 168 4.04 8.51 -13.06
CA ILE A 168 3.52 9.26 -14.21
C ILE A 168 2.15 9.82 -13.89
N ASN A 169 1.96 11.11 -14.14
CA ASN A 169 0.65 11.75 -14.22
C ASN A 169 0.27 11.96 -15.69
N TYR A 170 -0.67 11.18 -16.21
CA TYR A 170 -1.08 11.24 -17.61
C TYR A 170 -2.33 12.12 -17.76
N LEU A 171 -2.12 13.40 -18.01
CA LEU A 171 -3.17 14.41 -18.01
C LEU A 171 -4.13 14.21 -19.20
N GLY A 172 -5.43 14.21 -18.91
CA GLY A 172 -6.48 14.28 -19.92
C GLY A 172 -6.60 15.71 -20.46
N ASP A 173 -5.63 16.13 -21.26
CA ASP A 173 -5.44 17.48 -21.80
C ASP A 173 -5.86 17.60 -23.28
N TRP A 174 -6.54 16.58 -23.80
CA TRP A 174 -6.95 16.52 -25.20
C TRP A 174 -8.42 16.10 -25.36
N GLY A 175 -9.05 16.58 -26.44
CA GLY A 175 -10.43 16.25 -26.80
C GLY A 175 -11.44 17.38 -26.57
N MET A 176 -12.72 17.07 -26.81
CA MET A 176 -13.80 18.06 -26.89
C MET A 176 -13.94 18.92 -25.62
N GLN A 177 -13.74 18.34 -24.44
CA GLN A 177 -13.86 19.08 -23.17
C GLN A 177 -12.78 20.16 -23.02
N PHE A 178 -11.55 19.86 -23.46
CA PHE A 178 -10.47 20.83 -23.47
C PHE A 178 -10.69 21.91 -24.53
N GLY A 179 -11.14 21.53 -25.74
CA GLY A 179 -11.50 22.47 -26.79
C GLY A 179 -12.59 23.46 -26.36
N LEU A 180 -13.65 22.99 -25.69
CA LEU A 180 -14.70 23.84 -25.13
C LEU A 180 -14.16 24.82 -24.08
N LEU A 181 -13.23 24.38 -23.23
CA LEU A 181 -12.59 25.23 -22.24
C LEU A 181 -11.72 26.31 -22.91
N GLY A 182 -10.98 25.94 -23.96
CA GLY A 182 -10.17 26.86 -24.75
C GLY A 182 -11.01 27.95 -25.43
N THR A 183 -12.12 27.58 -26.07
CA THR A 183 -13.08 28.55 -26.63
C THR A 183 -13.69 29.43 -25.53
N GLY A 184 -14.07 28.86 -24.39
CA GLY A 184 -14.56 29.62 -23.24
C GLY A 184 -13.53 30.61 -22.68
N PHE A 185 -12.25 30.23 -22.62
CA PHE A 185 -11.17 31.10 -22.18
C PHE A 185 -10.89 32.23 -23.19
N GLN A 186 -10.95 31.96 -24.50
CA GLN A 186 -10.83 33.01 -25.51
C GLN A 186 -11.93 34.08 -25.38
N LEU A 187 -13.13 33.68 -24.93
CA LEU A 187 -14.27 34.57 -24.78
C LEU A 187 -14.29 35.30 -23.42
N PHE A 188 -13.83 34.64 -22.34
CA PHE A 188 -14.07 35.09 -20.95
C PHE A 188 -12.84 34.95 -20.02
N GLY A 189 -11.68 34.61 -20.56
CA GLY A 189 -10.48 34.26 -19.82
C GLY A 189 -9.74 35.46 -19.20
N TYR A 190 -8.99 35.18 -18.15
CA TYR A 190 -8.12 36.14 -17.46
C TYR A 190 -6.74 35.50 -17.25
N GLU A 191 -5.75 35.93 -18.03
CA GLU A 191 -4.39 35.37 -18.09
C GLU A 191 -3.70 35.30 -16.72
N GLU A 192 -3.80 36.38 -15.92
CA GLU A 192 -3.14 36.49 -14.61
C GLU A 192 -3.65 35.47 -13.59
N LYS A 193 -4.93 35.06 -13.70
CA LYS A 193 -5.52 34.05 -12.80
C LYS A 193 -5.13 32.62 -13.20
N LEU A 194 -4.68 32.41 -14.44
CA LEU A 194 -4.30 31.09 -14.95
C LEU A 194 -2.87 30.68 -14.54
N GLN A 195 -2.00 31.65 -14.24
CA GLN A 195 -0.58 31.38 -13.94
C GLN A 195 -0.31 30.71 -12.59
N SER A 196 -1.27 30.72 -11.65
CA SER A 196 -1.14 29.84 -10.49
C SER A 196 -1.18 28.38 -10.97
N ASN A 197 -0.29 27.50 -10.51
CA ASN A 197 -0.32 26.07 -10.85
C ASN A 197 -1.11 25.30 -9.77
N PRO A 198 -2.46 25.29 -9.80
CA PRO A 198 -3.28 24.76 -8.72
C PRO A 198 -3.13 23.25 -8.56
N LEU A 199 -2.88 22.51 -9.65
CA LEU A 199 -2.77 21.05 -9.60
C LEU A 199 -1.50 20.62 -8.85
N GLN A 200 -0.36 21.25 -9.13
CA GLN A 200 0.87 20.97 -8.41
C GLN A 200 0.71 21.24 -6.91
N HIS A 201 0.15 22.38 -6.54
CA HIS A 201 -0.10 22.72 -5.14
C HIS A 201 -1.01 21.69 -4.44
N LEU A 202 -2.06 21.20 -5.10
CA LEU A 202 -2.95 20.17 -4.55
C LEU A 202 -2.23 18.84 -4.30
N PHE A 203 -1.33 18.43 -5.21
CA PHE A 203 -0.53 17.22 -5.01
C PHE A 203 0.50 17.36 -3.88
N GLU A 204 1.14 18.52 -3.77
CA GLU A 204 2.06 18.84 -2.67
C GLU A 204 1.36 18.77 -1.31
N ARG A 205 0.12 19.27 -1.21
CA ARG A 205 -0.71 19.14 0.01
C ARG A 205 -1.01 17.69 0.38
N LEU A 206 -1.12 16.81 -0.60
CA LEU A 206 -1.30 15.36 -0.39
C LEU A 206 0.03 14.62 -0.13
N GLY A 207 1.17 15.30 -0.20
CA GLY A 207 2.49 14.68 -0.09
C GLY A 207 2.83 13.76 -1.27
N VAL A 208 2.32 14.08 -2.46
CA VAL A 208 2.52 13.31 -3.70
C VAL A 208 3.45 14.07 -4.63
N HIS A 209 4.39 13.35 -5.24
CA HIS A 209 5.30 13.84 -6.25
C HIS A 209 5.22 12.96 -7.50
N PHE A 210 5.36 13.56 -8.69
CA PHE A 210 5.40 12.87 -9.97
C PHE A 210 6.76 13.10 -10.63
N ASP A 211 7.35 12.05 -11.18
CA ASP A 211 8.62 12.11 -11.92
C ASP A 211 8.39 12.67 -13.33
N GLU A 212 7.21 12.39 -13.91
CA GLU A 212 6.81 12.88 -15.23
C GLU A 212 5.34 13.32 -15.25
N TYR A 213 5.10 14.48 -15.86
CA TYR A 213 3.80 14.91 -16.33
C TYR A 213 3.72 14.66 -17.84
N SER A 214 2.88 13.72 -18.24
CA SER A 214 2.57 13.40 -19.64
C SER A 214 1.13 13.86 -19.93
N GLY A 215 0.73 13.89 -21.20
CA GLY A 215 -0.68 14.16 -21.56
C GLY A 215 -1.12 13.44 -22.82
N GLU A 216 -2.43 13.29 -22.99
CA GLU A 216 -3.05 12.74 -24.20
C GLU A 216 -2.61 13.50 -25.47
N SER A 217 -2.37 14.81 -25.34
CA SER A 217 -1.90 15.68 -26.41
C SER A 217 -0.56 15.23 -27.01
N PHE A 218 0.32 14.63 -26.22
CA PHE A 218 1.66 14.19 -26.66
C PHE A 218 1.60 13.01 -27.63
N TYR A 219 0.48 12.29 -27.67
CA TYR A 219 0.32 11.07 -28.45
C TYR A 219 -0.53 11.27 -29.71
N ARG A 220 -0.80 12.51 -30.12
CA ARG A 220 -1.63 12.79 -31.31
C ARG A 220 -1.03 12.17 -32.60
N GLU A 221 0.25 12.42 -32.84
CA GLU A 221 0.94 11.90 -34.04
C GLU A 221 1.21 10.40 -33.91
N LYS A 222 1.73 9.97 -32.75
CA LYS A 222 1.95 8.55 -32.42
C LYS A 222 0.68 7.70 -32.52
N SER A 223 -0.50 8.27 -32.22
CA SER A 223 -1.78 7.58 -32.42
C SER A 223 -2.04 7.21 -33.89
N GLN A 224 -1.63 8.07 -34.83
CA GLN A 224 -1.78 7.79 -36.26
C GLN A 224 -0.80 6.71 -36.71
N GLU A 225 0.40 6.68 -36.15
CA GLU A 225 1.38 5.60 -36.38
C GLU A 225 0.86 4.26 -35.87
N VAL A 226 0.24 4.23 -34.69
CA VAL A 226 -0.41 3.02 -34.15
C VAL A 226 -1.53 2.54 -35.07
N LEU A 227 -2.36 3.43 -35.62
CA LEU A 227 -3.41 3.05 -36.58
C LEU A 227 -2.83 2.44 -37.85
N LYS A 228 -1.75 3.01 -38.39
CA LYS A 228 -1.03 2.42 -39.55
C LYS A 228 -0.42 1.06 -39.20
N LEU A 229 0.11 0.90 -38.00
CA LEU A 229 0.68 -0.37 -37.54
C LEU A 229 -0.41 -1.45 -37.42
N LEU A 230 -1.57 -1.13 -36.85
CA LEU A 230 -2.72 -2.03 -36.79
C LEU A 230 -3.18 -2.46 -38.18
N ASP A 231 -3.24 -1.53 -39.13
CA ASP A 231 -3.61 -1.79 -40.52
C ASP A 231 -2.58 -2.70 -41.22
N SER A 232 -1.28 -2.41 -41.05
CA SER A 232 -0.19 -3.22 -41.62
C SER A 232 -0.16 -4.66 -41.12
N LYS A 233 -0.69 -4.91 -39.91
CA LYS A 233 -0.83 -6.24 -39.30
C LYS A 233 -2.16 -6.91 -39.66
N GLY A 234 -3.01 -6.27 -40.45
CA GLY A 234 -4.32 -6.80 -40.84
C GLY A 234 -5.35 -6.83 -39.70
N LEU A 235 -5.12 -6.09 -38.61
CA LEU A 235 -5.99 -6.09 -37.43
C LEU A 235 -7.10 -5.04 -37.50
N LEU A 236 -6.95 -4.04 -38.39
CA LEU A 236 -7.88 -2.93 -38.52
C LEU A 236 -8.99 -3.27 -39.50
N GLN A 237 -10.24 -3.19 -39.06
CA GLN A 237 -11.42 -3.33 -39.92
C GLN A 237 -12.18 -2.01 -39.99
N LYS A 238 -12.72 -1.66 -41.15
CA LYS A 238 -13.56 -0.47 -41.32
C LYS A 238 -15.02 -0.85 -41.46
N THR A 239 -15.86 -0.22 -40.65
CA THR A 239 -17.32 -0.34 -40.78
C THR A 239 -17.82 0.44 -42.01
N VAL A 240 -19.07 0.19 -42.41
CA VAL A 240 -19.75 0.92 -43.51
C VAL A 240 -19.75 2.45 -43.29
N LYS A 241 -19.73 2.90 -42.03
CA LYS A 241 -19.70 4.33 -41.66
C LYS A 241 -18.29 4.92 -41.62
N GLY A 242 -17.27 4.19 -42.03
CA GLY A 242 -15.86 4.62 -42.01
C GLY A 242 -15.16 4.51 -40.64
N THR A 243 -15.90 4.17 -39.57
CA THR A 243 -15.32 3.92 -38.24
C THR A 243 -14.39 2.72 -38.29
N ALA A 244 -13.19 2.83 -37.71
CA ALA A 244 -12.24 1.73 -37.63
C ALA A 244 -12.31 1.01 -36.27
N ILE A 245 -12.31 -0.31 -36.34
CA ILE A 245 -12.47 -1.22 -35.21
C ILE A 245 -11.37 -2.30 -35.24
N VAL A 246 -11.12 -2.90 -34.08
CA VAL A 246 -10.25 -4.07 -33.91
C VAL A 246 -11.08 -5.16 -33.24
N ASP A 247 -11.06 -6.36 -33.83
CA ASP A 247 -11.68 -7.55 -33.24
C ASP A 247 -10.64 -8.30 -32.39
N LEU A 248 -10.87 -8.34 -31.08
CA LEU A 248 -9.96 -9.00 -30.12
C LEU A 248 -10.22 -10.50 -29.97
N SER A 249 -11.35 -10.99 -30.48
CA SER A 249 -11.76 -12.39 -30.37
C SER A 249 -11.22 -13.26 -31.50
N GLY A 250 -10.94 -12.66 -32.65
CA GLY A 250 -10.62 -13.35 -33.90
C GLY A 250 -11.79 -14.11 -34.53
N ASN A 251 -12.97 -14.12 -33.89
CA ASN A 251 -14.17 -14.82 -34.36
C ASN A 251 -15.40 -13.89 -34.52
N GLY A 252 -15.20 -12.57 -34.39
CA GLY A 252 -16.24 -11.58 -34.57
C GLY A 252 -17.18 -11.37 -33.37
N ASP A 253 -16.81 -11.76 -32.14
CA ASP A 253 -17.62 -11.50 -30.94
C ASP A 253 -17.82 -9.99 -30.73
N PRO A 254 -19.07 -9.47 -30.83
CA PRO A 254 -19.35 -8.04 -30.67
C PRO A 254 -18.93 -7.46 -29.32
N SER A 255 -18.85 -8.28 -28.27
CA SER A 255 -18.45 -7.84 -26.93
C SER A 255 -16.97 -7.49 -26.82
N LEU A 256 -16.16 -8.03 -27.74
CA LEU A 256 -14.70 -7.92 -27.84
C LEU A 256 -14.25 -7.03 -29.01
N ILE A 257 -15.17 -6.34 -29.67
CA ILE A 257 -14.84 -5.32 -30.66
C ILE A 257 -14.46 -4.02 -29.93
N CYS A 258 -13.26 -3.51 -30.22
CA CYS A 258 -12.81 -2.21 -29.74
C CYS A 258 -12.84 -1.19 -30.88
N THR A 259 -13.43 -0.01 -30.64
CA THR A 259 -13.40 1.08 -31.61
C THR A 259 -12.17 1.95 -31.37
N VAL A 260 -11.34 2.11 -32.41
CA VAL A 260 -10.04 2.80 -32.31
C VAL A 260 -10.03 4.15 -33.05
N MET A 261 -10.90 4.33 -34.04
CA MET A 261 -11.00 5.58 -34.80
C MET A 261 -12.43 5.82 -35.25
N ARG A 262 -12.89 7.09 -35.19
CA ARG A 262 -14.18 7.50 -35.74
C ARG A 262 -14.15 7.58 -37.26
N GLY A 263 -15.32 7.64 -37.90
CA GLY A 263 -15.43 7.79 -39.35
C GLY A 263 -14.85 9.09 -39.92
N ASP A 264 -14.68 10.11 -39.08
CA ASP A 264 -14.03 11.38 -39.42
C ASP A 264 -12.49 11.35 -39.32
N GLY A 265 -11.90 10.19 -39.00
CA GLY A 265 -10.45 10.01 -38.83
C GLY A 265 -9.93 10.36 -37.42
N THR A 266 -10.79 10.78 -36.49
CA THR A 266 -10.38 11.13 -35.13
C THR A 266 -10.04 9.89 -34.31
N SER A 267 -8.84 9.85 -33.71
CA SER A 267 -8.42 8.78 -32.81
C SER A 267 -9.22 8.79 -31.50
N LEU A 268 -9.41 7.61 -30.92
CA LEU A 268 -10.09 7.42 -29.63
C LEU A 268 -9.08 7.17 -28.49
N TYR A 269 -9.57 7.14 -27.25
CA TYR A 269 -8.75 6.92 -26.05
C TYR A 269 -7.94 5.63 -26.15
N ALA A 270 -8.55 4.54 -26.62
CA ALA A 270 -7.87 3.25 -26.81
C ALA A 270 -6.59 3.38 -27.66
N THR A 271 -6.66 4.11 -28.77
CA THR A 271 -5.52 4.35 -29.67
C THR A 271 -4.45 5.22 -29.02
N ARG A 272 -4.86 6.22 -28.24
CA ARG A 272 -3.92 7.08 -27.49
C ARG A 272 -3.21 6.30 -26.40
N ASP A 273 -3.93 5.45 -25.67
CA ASP A 273 -3.36 4.62 -24.60
C ASP A 273 -2.44 3.52 -25.16
N LEU A 274 -2.74 2.97 -26.34
CA LEU A 274 -1.82 2.10 -27.06
C LEU A 274 -0.52 2.83 -27.42
N ALA A 275 -0.63 4.02 -28.00
CA ALA A 275 0.53 4.84 -28.34
C ALA A 275 1.36 5.19 -27.10
N ALA A 276 0.70 5.54 -25.99
CA ALA A 276 1.36 5.82 -24.72
C ALA A 276 2.03 4.58 -24.12
N ALA A 277 1.41 3.41 -24.18
CA ALA A 277 2.00 2.18 -23.66
C ALA A 277 3.27 1.80 -24.44
N ILE A 278 3.24 1.89 -25.78
CA ILE A 278 4.39 1.60 -26.65
C ILE A 278 5.53 2.58 -26.36
N ASP A 279 5.24 3.89 -26.35
CA ASP A 279 6.25 4.91 -26.08
C ASP A 279 6.90 4.76 -24.70
N ARG A 280 6.11 4.43 -23.68
CA ARG A 280 6.63 4.16 -22.33
C ARG A 280 7.49 2.91 -22.29
N MET A 281 7.16 1.88 -23.06
CA MET A 281 7.99 0.70 -23.16
C MET A 281 9.33 1.03 -23.82
N ASP A 282 9.32 1.81 -24.89
CA ASP A 282 10.53 2.25 -25.58
C ASP A 282 11.41 3.15 -24.68
N LYS A 283 10.77 4.07 -23.95
CA LYS A 283 11.46 5.04 -23.07
C LYS A 283 12.02 4.39 -21.80
N TYR A 284 11.24 3.55 -21.14
CA TYR A 284 11.56 3.05 -19.80
C TYR A 284 12.06 1.61 -19.79
N ASN A 285 11.72 0.82 -20.81
CA ASN A 285 11.95 -0.62 -20.87
C ASN A 285 11.55 -1.28 -19.54
N PHE A 286 10.28 -1.11 -19.16
CA PHE A 286 9.79 -1.46 -17.83
C PHE A 286 9.62 -2.98 -17.66
N ASP A 287 9.79 -3.44 -16.43
CA ASP A 287 9.46 -4.81 -16.01
C ASP A 287 8.00 -4.92 -15.59
N THR A 288 7.38 -3.82 -15.18
CA THR A 288 5.97 -3.76 -14.80
C THR A 288 5.40 -2.36 -15.02
N MET A 289 4.22 -2.28 -15.63
CA MET A 289 3.45 -1.04 -15.80
C MET A 289 2.13 -1.15 -15.05
N ILE A 290 1.87 -0.25 -14.10
CA ILE A 290 0.68 -0.28 -13.25
C ILE A 290 -0.20 0.93 -13.57
N TYR A 291 -1.45 0.69 -13.97
CA TYR A 291 -2.46 1.70 -14.24
C TYR A 291 -3.48 1.75 -13.11
N VAL A 292 -3.59 2.88 -12.41
CA VAL A 292 -4.50 3.05 -11.26
C VAL A 292 -5.69 3.93 -11.64
N THR A 293 -6.79 3.29 -12.04
CA THR A 293 -7.99 4.01 -12.49
C THR A 293 -9.28 3.42 -11.89
N ASP A 294 -10.41 4.09 -12.11
CA ASP A 294 -11.68 3.63 -11.57
C ASP A 294 -12.09 2.27 -12.18
N LYS A 295 -12.85 1.48 -11.43
CA LYS A 295 -13.29 0.14 -11.87
C LYS A 295 -14.12 0.15 -13.17
N GLY A 296 -14.76 1.27 -13.51
CA GLY A 296 -15.47 1.46 -14.76
C GLY A 296 -14.57 1.37 -16.00
N GLN A 297 -13.27 1.64 -15.86
CA GLN A 297 -12.27 1.52 -16.93
C GLN A 297 -11.68 0.11 -17.09
N LYS A 298 -12.13 -0.87 -16.31
CA LYS A 298 -11.60 -2.24 -16.38
C LYS A 298 -11.70 -2.83 -17.79
N LYS A 299 -12.87 -2.71 -18.44
CA LYS A 299 -13.05 -3.22 -19.81
C LYS A 299 -12.10 -2.54 -20.80
N HIS A 300 -11.91 -1.23 -20.66
CA HIS A 300 -11.02 -0.45 -21.53
C HIS A 300 -9.57 -0.94 -21.43
N PHE A 301 -9.00 -1.05 -20.23
CA PHE A 301 -7.62 -1.52 -20.07
C PHE A 301 -7.44 -2.99 -20.48
N GLN A 302 -8.45 -3.84 -20.24
CA GLN A 302 -8.44 -5.20 -20.78
C GLN A 302 -8.34 -5.21 -22.31
N GLN A 303 -9.10 -4.35 -23.00
CA GLN A 303 -9.03 -4.22 -24.45
C GLN A 303 -7.66 -3.69 -24.90
N VAL A 304 -7.12 -2.67 -24.23
CA VAL A 304 -5.78 -2.12 -24.55
C VAL A 304 -4.70 -3.18 -24.42
N PHE A 305 -4.70 -3.97 -23.33
CA PHE A 305 -3.69 -5.02 -23.14
C PHE A 305 -3.83 -6.16 -24.15
N GLN A 306 -5.06 -6.57 -24.46
CA GLN A 306 -5.32 -7.55 -25.52
C GLN A 306 -4.87 -7.04 -26.89
N MET A 307 -5.12 -5.76 -27.21
CA MET A 307 -4.63 -5.14 -28.44
C MET A 307 -3.10 -5.19 -28.52
N LEU A 308 -2.38 -4.86 -27.44
CA LEU A 308 -0.92 -4.98 -27.42
C LEU A 308 -0.45 -6.43 -27.68
N GLN A 309 -1.12 -7.41 -27.08
CA GLN A 309 -0.79 -8.83 -27.29
C GLN A 309 -0.99 -9.26 -28.75
N ILE A 310 -2.13 -8.98 -29.37
CA ILE A 310 -2.38 -9.36 -30.79
C ILE A 310 -1.51 -8.55 -31.76
N MET A 311 -1.02 -7.38 -31.35
CA MET A 311 0.00 -6.62 -32.09
C MET A 311 1.39 -7.28 -32.02
N GLY A 312 1.58 -8.31 -31.18
CA GLY A 312 2.84 -9.05 -31.01
C GLY A 312 3.75 -8.47 -29.93
N TYR A 313 3.21 -7.72 -28.97
CA TYR A 313 3.98 -7.19 -27.85
C TYR A 313 3.87 -8.11 -26.62
N ASP A 314 4.82 -9.03 -26.48
CA ASP A 314 4.86 -9.99 -25.35
C ASP A 314 4.92 -9.30 -23.97
N TRP A 315 5.49 -8.10 -23.92
CA TRP A 315 5.55 -7.30 -22.68
C TRP A 315 4.17 -6.80 -22.21
N ALA A 316 3.11 -6.95 -22.98
CA ALA A 316 1.75 -6.62 -22.56
C ALA A 316 1.31 -7.36 -21.28
N GLU A 317 1.85 -8.55 -21.01
CA GLU A 317 1.61 -9.30 -19.77
C GLU A 317 2.20 -8.62 -18.53
N ARG A 318 3.14 -7.68 -18.73
CA ARG A 318 3.73 -6.86 -17.67
C ARG A 318 2.86 -5.67 -17.27
N CYS A 319 1.78 -5.41 -18.02
CA CYS A 319 0.82 -4.35 -17.73
C CYS A 319 -0.26 -4.84 -16.76
N GLN A 320 -0.52 -4.07 -15.72
CA GLN A 320 -1.48 -4.38 -14.66
C GLN A 320 -2.44 -3.22 -14.47
N HIS A 321 -3.72 -3.53 -14.40
CA HIS A 321 -4.75 -2.56 -14.02
C HIS A 321 -5.12 -2.76 -12.56
N VAL A 322 -5.02 -1.68 -11.76
CA VAL A 322 -5.47 -1.63 -10.36
C VAL A 322 -6.76 -0.81 -10.30
N PRO A 323 -7.93 -1.46 -10.44
CA PRO A 323 -9.21 -0.79 -10.35
C PRO A 323 -9.59 -0.45 -8.91
N PHE A 324 -10.29 0.68 -8.74
CA PHE A 324 -10.90 1.05 -7.47
C PHE A 324 -12.38 1.44 -7.59
N GLY A 325 -13.15 1.27 -6.51
CA GLY A 325 -14.57 1.62 -6.44
C GLY A 325 -14.85 3.11 -6.23
N VAL A 326 -16.12 3.47 -6.08
CA VAL A 326 -16.57 4.86 -5.95
C VAL A 326 -16.79 5.25 -4.49
N VAL A 327 -16.41 6.49 -4.13
CA VAL A 327 -16.78 7.10 -2.85
C VAL A 327 -18.17 7.70 -2.94
N GLN A 328 -19.10 7.21 -2.12
CA GLN A 328 -20.47 7.72 -2.05
C GLN A 328 -20.64 8.64 -0.84
N GLY A 329 -21.50 9.65 -0.96
CA GLY A 329 -21.92 10.49 0.17
C GLY A 329 -20.91 11.51 0.70
N MET A 330 -19.75 11.69 0.06
CA MET A 330 -18.81 12.74 0.44
C MET A 330 -19.32 14.10 -0.06
N LYS A 331 -20.16 14.79 0.72
CA LYS A 331 -20.64 16.16 0.44
C LYS A 331 -20.01 17.15 1.44
N THR A 332 -19.60 18.33 0.98
CA THR A 332 -19.16 19.42 1.88
C THR A 332 -20.37 20.12 2.52
N ARG A 333 -20.16 21.00 3.52
CA ARG A 333 -21.24 21.78 4.17
C ARG A 333 -22.06 22.63 3.19
N ARG A 334 -21.53 22.90 1.98
CA ARG A 334 -22.19 23.66 0.91
C ARG A 334 -23.07 22.80 -0.04
N GLY A 335 -23.13 21.48 0.14
CA GLY A 335 -24.11 20.60 -0.50
C GLY A 335 -23.87 20.19 -1.97
N ASN A 336 -22.88 20.77 -2.66
CA ASN A 336 -22.60 20.52 -4.09
C ASN A 336 -21.41 19.59 -4.35
N VAL A 337 -21.13 19.33 -5.65
CA VAL A 337 -19.96 18.60 -6.19
C VAL A 337 -18.70 18.88 -5.38
N THR A 338 -18.09 17.82 -4.85
CA THR A 338 -16.99 17.89 -3.89
C THR A 338 -15.65 17.98 -4.62
N PHE A 339 -15.13 19.20 -4.72
CA PHE A 339 -13.77 19.44 -5.19
C PHE A 339 -12.76 19.06 -4.11
N LEU A 340 -11.57 18.60 -4.52
CA LEU A 340 -10.52 18.18 -3.59
C LEU A 340 -10.10 19.32 -2.67
N GLU A 341 -9.93 20.53 -3.20
CA GLU A 341 -9.55 21.68 -2.38
C GLU A 341 -10.56 21.95 -1.26
N ASP A 342 -11.86 21.87 -1.57
CA ASP A 342 -12.93 22.01 -0.58
C ASP A 342 -12.91 20.88 0.44
N VAL A 343 -12.62 19.65 0.01
CA VAL A 343 -12.44 18.49 0.90
C VAL A 343 -11.27 18.73 1.86
N LEU A 344 -10.11 19.15 1.36
CA LEU A 344 -8.93 19.43 2.17
C LEU A 344 -9.16 20.58 3.16
N ASN A 345 -9.84 21.64 2.72
CA ASN A 345 -10.18 22.78 3.57
C ASN A 345 -11.20 22.38 4.65
N GLU A 346 -12.21 21.58 4.32
CA GLU A 346 -13.17 21.03 5.28
C GLU A 346 -12.48 20.11 6.29
N ILE A 347 -11.55 19.26 5.84
CA ILE A 347 -10.74 18.39 6.70
C ILE A 347 -9.98 19.22 7.73
N ARG A 348 -9.24 20.23 7.29
CA ARG A 348 -8.48 21.12 8.17
C ARG A 348 -9.40 21.83 9.16
N SER A 349 -10.52 22.38 8.69
CA SER A 349 -11.48 23.09 9.55
C SER A 349 -12.09 22.19 10.63
N ARG A 350 -12.51 20.97 10.27
CA ARG A 350 -13.10 20.02 11.23
C ARG A 350 -12.07 19.53 12.24
N MET A 351 -10.84 19.27 11.78
CA MET A 351 -9.79 18.81 12.67
C MET A 351 -9.36 19.90 13.65
N LEU A 352 -9.29 21.17 13.22
CA LEU A 352 -9.05 22.31 14.13
C LEU A 352 -10.16 22.42 15.21
N GLN A 353 -11.43 22.25 14.82
CA GLN A 353 -12.55 22.24 15.77
C GLN A 353 -12.44 21.07 16.76
N ASN A 354 -12.06 19.89 16.28
CA ASN A 354 -11.85 18.71 17.11
C ASN A 354 -10.70 18.92 18.10
N MET A 355 -9.55 19.43 17.64
CA MET A 355 -8.39 19.74 18.50
C MET A 355 -8.71 20.79 19.56
N ALA A 356 -9.46 21.84 19.21
CA ALA A 356 -9.87 22.90 20.13
C ALA A 356 -10.85 22.42 21.21
N SER A 357 -11.65 21.38 20.91
CA SER A 357 -12.60 20.80 21.87
C SER A 357 -11.93 19.95 22.97
N ILE A 358 -10.66 19.55 22.77
CA ILE A 358 -9.91 18.70 23.68
C ILE A 358 -9.10 19.57 24.65
N LYS A 359 -9.41 19.50 25.95
CA LYS A 359 -8.78 20.31 27.02
C LYS A 359 -7.30 19.98 27.28
N THR A 360 -6.81 18.83 26.79
CA THR A 360 -5.47 18.30 27.08
C THR A 360 -4.45 18.52 25.96
N THR A 361 -4.80 19.29 24.93
CA THR A 361 -3.95 19.53 23.76
C THR A 361 -2.75 20.38 24.16
N LYS A 362 -1.54 19.92 23.81
CA LYS A 362 -0.31 20.72 24.01
C LYS A 362 -0.33 21.93 23.06
N GLU A 363 0.36 23.01 23.43
CA GLU A 363 0.62 24.08 22.47
C GLU A 363 1.36 23.53 21.25
N LEU A 364 0.80 23.81 20.06
CA LEU A 364 1.34 23.40 18.78
C LEU A 364 1.93 24.64 18.10
N GLU A 365 3.15 24.52 17.58
CA GLU A 365 3.80 25.59 16.81
C GLU A 365 3.02 25.93 15.53
N ASN A 366 2.41 24.93 14.90
CA ASN A 366 1.57 25.10 13.72
C ASN A 366 0.30 24.22 13.79
N PRO A 367 -0.76 24.70 14.44
CA PRO A 367 -2.03 23.96 14.57
C PRO A 367 -2.66 23.63 13.22
N GLN A 368 -2.58 24.54 12.24
CA GLN A 368 -3.18 24.40 10.91
C GLN A 368 -2.54 23.25 10.13
N GLN A 369 -1.20 23.20 10.10
CA GLN A 369 -0.47 22.13 9.43
C GLN A 369 -0.69 20.78 10.13
N THR A 370 -0.73 20.76 11.46
CA THR A 370 -1.00 19.54 12.23
C THR A 370 -2.42 19.02 11.97
N ALA A 371 -3.41 19.91 11.97
CA ALA A 371 -4.80 19.58 11.65
C ALA A 371 -4.95 19.01 10.24
N GLU A 372 -4.24 19.57 9.26
CA GLU A 372 -4.23 19.07 7.89
C GLU A 372 -3.59 17.68 7.80
N ARG A 373 -2.43 17.46 8.42
CA ARG A 373 -1.76 16.14 8.46
C ARG A 373 -2.61 15.06 9.12
N VAL A 374 -3.19 15.35 10.29
CA VAL A 374 -4.05 14.41 11.02
C VAL A 374 -5.32 14.12 10.22
N GLY A 375 -5.90 15.14 9.60
CA GLY A 375 -7.11 14.99 8.82
C GLY A 375 -6.90 14.23 7.50
N LEU A 376 -5.76 14.42 6.83
CA LEU A 376 -5.35 13.61 5.67
C LEU A 376 -5.14 12.16 6.05
N ALA A 377 -4.48 11.90 7.19
CA ALA A 377 -4.33 10.55 7.71
C ALA A 377 -5.70 9.87 7.94
N ALA A 378 -6.66 10.62 8.48
CA ALA A 378 -8.03 10.13 8.68
C ALA A 378 -8.70 9.72 7.37
N LEU A 379 -8.56 10.53 6.32
CA LEU A 379 -9.11 10.23 4.99
C LEU A 379 -8.42 9.01 4.35
N ILE A 380 -7.08 8.95 4.36
CA ILE A 380 -6.32 7.86 3.76
C ILE A 380 -6.65 6.53 4.44
N ILE A 381 -6.67 6.50 5.78
CA ILE A 381 -7.02 5.30 6.53
C ILE A 381 -8.46 4.86 6.26
N GLN A 382 -9.41 5.80 6.14
CA GLN A 382 -10.79 5.48 5.79
C GLN A 382 -10.90 4.83 4.40
N ASP A 383 -10.19 5.35 3.40
CA ASP A 383 -10.22 4.81 2.03
C ASP A 383 -9.57 3.41 1.97
N PHE A 384 -8.44 3.25 2.65
CA PHE A 384 -7.64 2.03 2.62
C PHE A 384 -8.10 0.93 3.58
N LYS A 385 -9.13 1.16 4.39
CA LYS A 385 -9.65 0.15 5.31
C LYS A 385 -10.29 -1.04 4.59
N GLY A 386 -10.91 -0.80 3.43
CA GLY A 386 -11.60 -1.79 2.62
C GLY A 386 -10.76 -2.37 1.49
N LEU A 387 -11.36 -3.22 0.66
CA LEU A 387 -10.78 -3.58 -0.64
C LEU A 387 -10.87 -2.36 -1.57
N LEU A 388 -9.83 -2.12 -2.37
CA LEU A 388 -9.84 -0.99 -3.32
C LEU A 388 -11.03 -1.05 -4.28
N LEU A 389 -11.38 -2.23 -4.77
CA LEU A 389 -12.47 -2.46 -5.73
C LEU A 389 -13.87 -2.14 -5.15
N SER A 390 -14.02 -2.15 -3.83
CA SER A 390 -15.31 -1.91 -3.18
C SER A 390 -15.71 -0.43 -3.24
N ASP A 391 -17.00 -0.20 -3.45
CA ASP A 391 -17.62 1.11 -3.20
C ASP A 391 -17.82 1.27 -1.69
N TYR A 392 -17.80 2.51 -1.20
CA TYR A 392 -18.09 2.75 0.21
C TYR A 392 -18.80 4.08 0.47
N GLN A 393 -19.60 4.09 1.52
CA GLN A 393 -20.32 5.27 2.01
C GLN A 393 -19.44 6.07 2.98
N PHE A 394 -19.02 7.25 2.55
CA PHE A 394 -18.23 8.17 3.35
C PHE A 394 -19.09 8.85 4.43
N SER A 395 -18.50 9.06 5.61
CA SER A 395 -19.11 9.78 6.71
C SER A 395 -18.06 10.61 7.42
N TRP A 396 -18.23 11.93 7.39
CA TRP A 396 -17.34 12.85 8.09
C TRP A 396 -17.28 12.57 9.59
N ASP A 397 -18.42 12.21 10.19
CA ASP A 397 -18.52 11.99 11.64
C ASP A 397 -17.77 10.75 12.10
N ARG A 398 -17.65 9.73 11.23
CA ARG A 398 -16.88 8.51 11.53
C ARG A 398 -15.38 8.73 11.37
N VAL A 399 -14.96 9.49 10.36
CA VAL A 399 -13.55 9.65 9.99
C VAL A 399 -12.75 10.42 11.05
N PHE A 400 -13.37 11.40 11.70
CA PHE A 400 -12.70 12.24 12.71
C PHE A 400 -12.85 11.76 14.16
N GLN A 401 -13.35 10.54 14.38
CA GLN A 401 -13.44 10.00 15.73
C GLN A 401 -12.04 9.75 16.30
N SER A 402 -11.81 10.20 17.53
CA SER A 402 -10.55 9.98 18.26
C SER A 402 -10.39 8.56 18.79
N ARG A 403 -11.47 7.76 18.76
CA ARG A 403 -11.50 6.35 19.17
C ARG A 403 -11.92 5.48 18.01
N GLY A 404 -11.48 4.23 18.04
CA GLY A 404 -11.78 3.23 17.03
C GLY A 404 -10.73 3.18 15.92
N ASP A 405 -11.11 2.56 14.81
CA ASP A 405 -10.21 2.27 13.69
C ASP A 405 -10.16 3.44 12.71
N THR A 406 -9.55 4.54 13.13
CA THR A 406 -9.45 5.80 12.37
C THR A 406 -8.00 6.27 12.23
N GLY A 407 -7.74 7.11 11.23
CA GLY A 407 -6.41 7.74 11.08
C GLY A 407 -6.10 8.75 12.17
N VAL A 408 -7.12 9.33 12.82
CA VAL A 408 -6.93 10.19 14.01
C VAL A 408 -6.38 9.36 15.18
N PHE A 409 -6.94 8.18 15.43
CA PHE A 409 -6.47 7.28 16.48
C PHE A 409 -5.02 6.80 16.23
N LEU A 410 -4.70 6.49 14.97
CA LEU A 410 -3.36 6.11 14.56
C LEU A 410 -2.33 7.23 14.84
N GLN A 411 -2.62 8.46 14.41
CA GLN A 411 -1.77 9.63 14.65
C GLN A 411 -1.63 9.96 16.13
N TYR A 412 -2.74 9.87 16.88
CA TYR A 412 -2.74 10.07 18.33
C TYR A 412 -1.85 9.08 19.05
N THR A 413 -1.92 7.80 18.67
CA THR A 413 -1.07 6.77 19.26
C THR A 413 0.40 7.08 18.99
N HIS A 414 0.76 7.43 17.75
CA HIS A 414 2.14 7.81 17.41
C HIS A 414 2.63 9.04 18.21
N ALA A 415 1.86 10.13 18.23
CA ALA A 415 2.20 11.35 18.95
C ALA A 415 2.32 11.12 20.47
N ARG A 416 1.46 10.26 21.03
CA ARG A 416 1.51 9.89 22.45
C ARG A 416 2.80 9.16 22.79
N LEU A 417 3.21 8.20 21.96
CA LEU A 417 4.48 7.48 22.16
C LEU A 417 5.69 8.39 21.96
N HIS A 418 5.61 9.36 21.05
CA HIS A 418 6.64 10.39 20.91
C HIS A 418 6.77 11.24 22.18
N SER A 419 5.64 11.71 22.74
CA SER A 419 5.63 12.46 24.00
C SER A 419 6.17 11.65 25.17
N LEU A 420 5.95 10.33 25.19
CA LEU A 420 6.48 9.43 26.22
C LEU A 420 8.01 9.41 26.16
N GLU A 421 8.58 9.33 24.95
CA GLU A 421 10.02 9.40 24.71
C GLU A 421 10.61 10.76 25.08
N GLU A 422 9.95 11.88 24.74
CA GLU A 422 10.39 13.21 25.19
C GLU A 422 10.41 13.34 26.72
N THR A 423 9.47 12.69 27.42
CA THR A 423 9.33 12.82 28.88
C THR A 423 10.33 11.95 29.64
N PHE A 424 10.61 10.74 29.15
CA PHE A 424 11.37 9.73 29.88
C PHE A 424 12.68 9.30 29.19
N GLY A 425 12.98 9.82 27.99
CA GLY A 425 14.10 9.34 27.16
C GLY A 425 15.50 9.74 27.61
N CYS A 426 15.63 10.78 28.44
CA CYS A 426 16.92 11.18 28.99
C CYS A 426 17.36 10.15 30.05
N GLY A 427 18.34 9.30 29.71
CA GLY A 427 19.03 8.41 30.67
C GLY A 427 18.96 6.91 30.40
N TYR A 428 18.18 6.45 29.41
CA TYR A 428 17.96 5.02 29.15
C TYR A 428 18.41 4.56 27.76
N LEU A 429 19.49 5.11 27.22
CA LEU A 429 19.82 4.92 25.79
C LEU A 429 20.79 3.77 25.49
N ASN A 430 21.51 3.23 26.47
CA ASN A 430 22.53 2.19 26.25
C ASN A 430 22.30 1.03 27.22
N ASP A 431 21.91 -0.12 26.66
CA ASP A 431 21.49 -1.37 27.31
C ASP A 431 20.17 -1.35 28.08
N PHE A 432 19.29 -2.30 27.74
CA PHE A 432 18.04 -2.56 28.45
C PHE A 432 17.89 -4.05 28.72
N ASN A 433 17.39 -4.37 29.91
CA ASN A 433 17.19 -5.74 30.35
C ASN A 433 15.95 -6.34 29.69
N THR A 434 16.15 -7.26 28.74
CA THR A 434 15.07 -7.92 27.98
C THR A 434 14.22 -8.85 28.85
N ALA A 435 14.73 -9.27 30.01
CA ALA A 435 13.97 -10.05 30.99
C ALA A 435 12.83 -9.24 31.63
N CYS A 436 12.85 -7.90 31.52
CA CYS A 436 11.78 -7.05 32.05
C CYS A 436 10.52 -6.98 31.16
N LEU A 437 10.52 -7.62 29.99
CA LEU A 437 9.43 -7.58 28.99
C LEU A 437 8.76 -8.93 28.78
N GLN A 438 8.47 -9.64 29.87
CA GLN A 438 7.81 -10.96 29.84
C GLN A 438 6.30 -10.89 30.11
N ASP A 439 5.76 -9.69 30.28
CA ASP A 439 4.32 -9.53 30.48
C ASP A 439 3.52 -9.77 29.18
N PRO A 440 2.24 -10.18 29.28
CA PRO A 440 1.43 -10.52 28.11
C PRO A 440 1.27 -9.39 27.08
N GLN A 441 1.30 -8.13 27.51
CA GLN A 441 1.15 -6.97 26.61
C GLN A 441 2.43 -6.73 25.81
N SER A 442 3.58 -6.83 26.46
CA SER A 442 4.89 -6.78 25.81
C SER A 442 5.04 -7.91 24.79
N ILE A 443 4.69 -9.14 25.17
CA ILE A 443 4.76 -10.30 24.27
C ILE A 443 3.86 -10.10 23.06
N SER A 444 2.61 -9.67 23.26
CA SER A 444 1.68 -9.42 22.15
C SER A 444 2.24 -8.38 21.16
N ILE A 445 2.85 -7.30 21.67
CA ILE A 445 3.48 -6.29 20.81
C ILE A 445 4.64 -6.90 20.03
N LEU A 446 5.55 -7.62 20.69
CA LEU A 446 6.71 -8.24 20.05
C LEU A 446 6.32 -9.24 18.96
N GLN A 447 5.32 -10.08 19.22
CA GLN A 447 4.74 -10.99 18.24
C GLN A 447 4.12 -10.23 17.06
N HIS A 448 3.43 -9.11 17.31
CA HIS A 448 2.92 -8.27 16.22
C HIS A 448 4.05 -7.66 15.39
N LEU A 449 5.13 -7.21 16.03
CA LEU A 449 6.27 -6.60 15.34
C LEU A 449 6.96 -7.60 14.39
N LEU A 450 6.98 -8.89 14.70
CA LEU A 450 7.52 -9.94 13.82
C LEU A 450 6.79 -10.03 12.46
N ARG A 451 5.50 -9.70 12.43
CA ARG A 451 4.63 -9.90 11.26
C ARG A 451 4.76 -8.80 10.20
N PHE A 452 5.52 -7.75 10.47
CA PHE A 452 5.50 -6.56 9.61
C PHE A 452 5.98 -6.86 8.19
N ASP A 453 7.03 -7.66 8.01
CA ASP A 453 7.53 -8.04 6.68
C ASP A 453 6.53 -8.84 5.86
N GLU A 454 5.84 -9.81 6.46
CA GLU A 454 4.78 -10.57 5.80
C GLU A 454 3.65 -9.67 5.35
N VAL A 455 3.29 -8.68 6.16
CA VAL A 455 2.28 -7.68 5.80
C VAL A 455 2.73 -6.84 4.60
N LEU A 456 3.99 -6.41 4.57
CA LEU A 456 4.56 -5.68 3.42
C LEU A 456 4.60 -6.55 2.16
N CYS A 457 5.00 -7.82 2.30
CA CYS A 457 5.06 -8.78 1.20
C CYS A 457 3.68 -8.98 0.59
N ARG A 458 2.69 -9.28 1.44
CA ARG A 458 1.31 -9.47 1.02
C ARG A 458 0.71 -8.20 0.40
N SER A 459 0.99 -7.04 0.99
CA SER A 459 0.54 -5.74 0.46
C SER A 459 1.12 -5.45 -0.93
N SER A 460 2.37 -5.84 -1.17
CA SER A 460 3.05 -5.67 -2.46
C SER A 460 2.57 -6.65 -3.53
N GLN A 461 2.24 -7.89 -3.13
CA GLN A 461 1.70 -8.93 -4.01
C GLN A 461 0.26 -8.61 -4.43
N ASP A 462 -0.60 -8.29 -3.45
CA ASP A 462 -2.02 -8.03 -3.70
C ASP A 462 -2.27 -6.60 -4.24
N LEU A 463 -1.26 -5.72 -4.17
CA LEU A 463 -1.39 -4.26 -4.39
C LEU A 463 -2.50 -3.64 -3.53
N GLN A 464 -2.65 -4.12 -2.29
CA GLN A 464 -3.70 -3.71 -1.36
C GLN A 464 -3.12 -3.01 -0.12
N PRO A 465 -3.46 -1.73 0.15
CA PRO A 465 -2.99 -1.00 1.34
C PRO A 465 -3.65 -1.48 2.64
N ARG A 466 -4.82 -2.14 2.54
CA ARG A 466 -5.60 -2.59 3.70
C ARG A 466 -4.84 -3.48 4.67
N HIS A 467 -3.87 -4.24 4.17
CA HIS A 467 -3.07 -5.15 4.98
C HIS A 467 -2.20 -4.35 5.95
N ILE A 468 -1.56 -3.28 5.47
CA ILE A 468 -0.78 -2.35 6.30
C ILE A 468 -1.71 -1.59 7.25
N VAL A 469 -2.88 -1.12 6.77
CA VAL A 469 -3.84 -0.41 7.63
C VAL A 469 -4.30 -1.28 8.80
N SER A 470 -4.74 -2.51 8.53
CA SER A 470 -5.18 -3.46 9.56
C SER A 470 -4.06 -3.76 10.57
N TYR A 471 -2.83 -3.94 10.07
CA TYR A 471 -1.66 -4.12 10.90
C TYR A 471 -1.41 -2.93 11.83
N LEU A 472 -1.40 -1.71 11.29
CA LEU A 472 -1.11 -0.49 12.04
C LEU A 472 -2.18 -0.20 13.09
N LEU A 473 -3.47 -0.36 12.75
CA LEU A 473 -4.55 -0.18 13.70
C LEU A 473 -4.47 -1.19 14.84
N THR A 474 -4.17 -2.46 14.55
CA THR A 474 -3.94 -3.49 15.57
C THR A 474 -2.78 -3.12 16.48
N LEU A 475 -1.65 -2.67 15.88
CA LEU A 475 -0.49 -2.21 16.63
C LEU A 475 -0.83 -1.02 17.54
N SER A 476 -1.63 -0.06 17.06
CA SER A 476 -2.08 1.07 17.85
C SER A 476 -2.95 0.66 19.03
N HIS A 477 -3.86 -0.31 18.86
CA HIS A 477 -4.67 -0.84 19.96
C HIS A 477 -3.82 -1.56 21.00
N LEU A 478 -2.84 -2.37 20.58
CA LEU A 478 -1.89 -3.03 21.49
C LEU A 478 -1.06 -2.01 22.26
N ALA A 479 -0.56 -0.97 21.58
CA ALA A 479 0.22 0.10 22.21
C ALA A 479 -0.62 0.89 23.21
N ALA A 480 -1.88 1.20 22.87
CA ALA A 480 -2.79 1.92 23.75
C ALA A 480 -3.16 1.10 25.00
N MET A 481 -3.29 -0.23 24.87
CA MET A 481 -3.49 -1.13 26.00
C MET A 481 -2.23 -1.20 26.87
N ALA A 482 -1.08 -1.45 26.26
CA ALA A 482 0.21 -1.52 26.94
C ALA A 482 0.56 -0.22 27.67
N HIS A 483 0.28 0.95 27.10
CA HIS A 483 0.51 2.23 27.76
C HIS A 483 -0.33 2.41 29.04
N LYS A 484 -1.51 1.76 29.15
CA LYS A 484 -2.33 1.82 30.37
C LYS A 484 -1.79 0.90 31.48
N THR A 485 -1.19 -0.23 31.11
CA THR A 485 -0.76 -1.27 32.06
C THR A 485 0.73 -1.19 32.39
N LEU A 486 1.57 -0.86 31.41
CA LEU A 486 3.03 -0.79 31.50
C LEU A 486 3.47 0.63 31.86
N LEU A 487 3.35 0.95 33.15
CA LEU A 487 3.76 2.27 33.66
C LEU A 487 5.27 2.46 33.52
N ILE A 488 5.72 3.61 33.04
CA ILE A 488 7.15 3.99 33.04
C ILE A 488 7.48 4.81 34.28
N LYS A 489 6.61 5.77 34.61
CA LYS A 489 6.76 6.61 35.79
C LYS A 489 6.79 5.74 37.05
N ASN A 490 7.74 6.03 37.94
CA ASN A 490 7.95 5.33 39.23
C ASN A 490 8.29 3.83 39.11
N SER A 491 8.65 3.35 37.92
CA SER A 491 9.18 1.98 37.77
C SER A 491 10.69 1.96 38.01
N PRO A 492 11.26 0.79 38.38
CA PRO A 492 12.71 0.62 38.45
C PRO A 492 13.38 1.02 37.13
N PRO A 493 14.59 1.65 37.16
CA PRO A 493 15.28 2.15 35.97
C PRO A 493 15.37 1.13 34.82
N GLU A 494 15.72 -0.13 35.13
CA GLU A 494 15.82 -1.19 34.11
C GLU A 494 14.49 -1.51 33.44
N VAL A 495 13.40 -1.59 34.22
CA VAL A 495 12.05 -1.86 33.72
C VAL A 495 11.52 -0.67 32.92
N ALA A 496 11.75 0.54 33.41
CA ALA A 496 11.39 1.78 32.72
C ALA A 496 12.11 1.88 31.36
N GLY A 497 13.42 1.60 31.34
CA GLY A 497 14.23 1.58 30.13
C GLY A 497 13.75 0.53 29.12
N ALA A 498 13.48 -0.70 29.56
CA ALA A 498 12.98 -1.75 28.68
C ALA A 498 11.61 -1.42 28.05
N ARG A 499 10.66 -0.93 28.86
CA ARG A 499 9.34 -0.49 28.39
C ARG A 499 9.44 0.66 27.41
N LEU A 500 10.34 1.62 27.67
CA LEU A 500 10.55 2.75 26.77
C LEU A 500 11.08 2.31 25.40
N HIS A 501 12.01 1.36 25.36
CA HIS A 501 12.50 0.78 24.11
C HIS A 501 11.40 0.06 23.32
N LEU A 502 10.53 -0.68 24.01
CA LEU A 502 9.37 -1.30 23.37
C LEU A 502 8.47 -0.23 22.72
N PHE A 503 8.11 0.82 23.45
CA PHE A 503 7.27 1.90 22.91
C PHE A 503 7.94 2.67 21.78
N ARG A 504 9.26 2.89 21.85
CA ARG A 504 10.06 3.49 20.77
C ARG A 504 10.04 2.62 19.52
N ALA A 505 10.20 1.30 19.66
CA ALA A 505 10.11 0.37 18.56
C ALA A 505 8.73 0.41 17.90
N VAL A 506 7.66 0.38 18.69
CA VAL A 506 6.28 0.53 18.20
C VAL A 506 6.10 1.84 17.44
N ARG A 507 6.53 2.97 18.01
CA ARG A 507 6.45 4.29 17.36
C ARG A 507 7.16 4.30 16.02
N SER A 508 8.35 3.72 15.94
CA SER A 508 9.13 3.62 14.70
C SER A 508 8.38 2.82 13.63
N VAL A 509 7.83 1.66 13.97
CA VAL A 509 7.06 0.83 13.02
C VAL A 509 5.76 1.50 12.59
N LEU A 510 5.05 2.18 13.50
CA LEU A 510 3.88 3.00 13.15
C LEU A 510 4.25 4.10 12.14
N ALA A 511 5.36 4.81 12.37
CA ALA A 511 5.86 5.83 11.46
C ALA A 511 6.22 5.26 10.08
N ASN A 512 6.87 4.10 10.03
CA ASN A 512 7.24 3.45 8.78
C ASN A 512 6.02 3.07 7.96
N GLY A 513 5.05 2.36 8.56
CA GLY A 513 3.83 1.97 7.86
C GLY A 513 2.98 3.17 7.42
N MET A 514 2.90 4.23 8.24
CA MET A 514 2.23 5.47 7.82
C MET A 514 2.87 6.09 6.59
N LYS A 515 4.21 6.19 6.55
CA LYS A 515 4.94 6.74 5.39
C LYS A 515 4.70 5.92 4.13
N LEU A 516 4.67 4.59 4.22
CA LEU A 516 4.33 3.73 3.08
C LEU A 516 2.92 4.01 2.53
N LEU A 517 1.96 4.34 3.39
CA LEU A 517 0.60 4.74 2.98
C LEU A 517 0.51 6.19 2.46
N GLY A 518 1.61 6.95 2.43
CA GLY A 518 1.60 8.38 2.08
C GLY A 518 1.13 9.29 3.23
N ILE A 519 1.11 8.80 4.47
CA ILE A 519 0.73 9.56 5.66
C ILE A 519 1.98 10.14 6.32
N THR A 520 1.94 11.43 6.65
CA THR A 520 3.00 12.08 7.45
C THR A 520 2.72 11.93 8.95
N PRO A 521 3.54 11.20 9.72
CA PRO A 521 3.35 11.06 11.17
C PRO A 521 3.53 12.40 11.88
N VAL A 522 2.65 12.72 12.85
CA VAL A 522 2.80 13.90 13.70
C VAL A 522 3.41 13.53 15.05
N CYS A 523 4.28 14.39 15.58
CA CYS A 523 4.95 14.17 16.87
C CYS A 523 4.15 14.71 18.06
N ARG A 524 3.26 15.69 17.82
CA ARG A 524 2.40 16.31 18.82
C ARG A 524 1.01 16.49 18.22
N MET A 525 -0.03 16.30 19.04
CA MET A 525 -1.42 16.60 18.68
C MET A 525 -2.27 16.92 19.91
#